data_AF-A0A9E3QXL7-F1
#
_entry.id   AF-A0A9E3QXL7-F1
#
_cell.length_a   1.000
_cell.length_b   1.000
_cell.length_c   1.000
_cell.angle_alpha   90.00
_cell.angle_beta   90.00
_cell.angle_gamma   90.00
#
_symmetry.space_group_name_H-M   'P 1'
#
loop_
_entity.id
_entity.type
_entity.pdbx_description
1 polymer ?
#
loop_
_entity_poly.entity_id
_entity_poly.type
_entity_poly.pdbx_seq_one_letter_code
_entity_poly.pdbx_strand_id
1 'polypeptide(L)' 'MPVDSCKDAIELLLGYLDGELGPDVVSKLEQHFGGCAPCEEFLKAYRATPQLCKKALAAKMPQAMADSLTGFLRGALKKS' A
#
# COMPACT_ATOMS: atom_id res chain seq x y z
N MET A 1 -18.37 3.32 -9.29
CA MET A 1 -18.89 4.04 -8.09
C MET A 1 -17.86 5.08 -7.67
N PRO A 2 -18.25 6.35 -7.45
CA PRO A 2 -17.35 7.39 -6.97
C PRO A 2 -17.16 7.32 -5.44
N VAL A 3 -15.97 7.68 -4.98
CA VAL A 3 -15.61 7.78 -3.55
C VAL A 3 -15.83 9.23 -3.16
N ASP A 4 -17.10 9.62 -3.01
CA ASP A 4 -17.45 11.01 -2.69
C ASP A 4 -17.52 11.26 -1.17
N SER A 5 -17.58 10.20 -0.36
CA SER A 5 -17.66 10.29 1.09
C SER A 5 -16.47 9.64 1.81
N CYS A 6 -16.06 10.24 2.93
CA CYS A 6 -15.04 9.66 3.81
C CYS A 6 -15.40 8.23 4.26
N LYS A 7 -16.69 7.90 4.33
CA LYS A 7 -17.17 6.57 4.69
C LYS A 7 -16.81 5.54 3.62
N ASP A 8 -17.05 5.85 2.35
CA ASP A 8 -16.68 4.98 1.23
C ASP A 8 -15.17 4.79 1.17
N ALA A 9 -14.40 5.84 1.45
CA ALA A 9 -12.95 5.77 1.52
C ALA A 9 -12.45 4.82 2.62
N ILE A 10 -13.12 4.83 3.78
CA ILE A 10 -12.79 3.92 4.90
C ILE A 10 -13.23 2.48 4.59
N GLU A 11 -14.37 2.27 3.95
CA GLU A 11 -14.84 0.93 3.55
C GLU A 11 -13.89 0.28 2.53
N LEU A 12 -13.33 1.06 1.60
CA LEU A 12 -12.38 0.60 0.60
C LEU A 12 -10.93 0.58 1.11
N LEU A 13 -10.63 1.15 2.28
CA LEU A 13 -9.27 1.27 2.83
C LEU A 13 -8.57 -0.08 2.98
N LEU A 14 -9.31 -1.11 3.41
CA LEU A 14 -8.78 -2.47 3.55
C LEU A 14 -8.31 -3.03 2.21
N GLY A 15 -9.18 -3.04 1.20
CA GLY A 15 -8.82 -3.49 -0.15
C GLY A 15 -7.70 -2.64 -0.77
N TYR A 16 -7.63 -1.35 -0.47
CA TYR A 16 -6.55 -0.47 -0.91
C TYR A 16 -5.20 -0.88 -0.30
N LEU A 17 -5.18 -1.22 0.98
CA LEU A 17 -3.97 -1.65 1.69
C LEU A 17 -3.53 -3.07 1.34
N ASP A 18 -4.48 -3.93 0.95
CA ASP A 18 -4.21 -5.29 0.49
C ASP A 18 -3.92 -5.36 -1.01
N GLY A 19 -4.09 -4.25 -1.74
CA GLY A 19 -3.79 -4.15 -3.17
C GLY A 19 -4.79 -4.88 -4.07
N GLU A 20 -5.99 -5.17 -3.56
CA GLU A 20 -7.04 -5.90 -4.27
C GLU A 20 -7.97 -4.97 -5.07
N LEU A 21 -7.78 -3.65 -4.97
CA LEU A 21 -8.56 -2.66 -5.71
C LEU A 21 -8.04 -2.44 -7.12
N GLY A 22 -8.98 -2.22 -8.04
CA GLY A 22 -8.67 -1.79 -9.39
C GLY A 22 -8.05 -0.38 -9.44
N PRO A 23 -7.24 -0.09 -10.48
CA PRO A 23 -6.49 1.17 -10.61
C PRO A 23 -7.38 2.42 -10.60
N ASP A 24 -8.59 2.34 -11.18
CA ASP A 24 -9.57 3.43 -11.16
C ASP A 24 -10.05 3.81 -9.75
N VAL A 25 -10.14 2.82 -8.85
CA VAL A 25 -10.59 3.03 -7.46
C VAL A 25 -9.44 3.58 -6.63
N VAL A 26 -8.23 3.06 -6.84
CA VAL A 26 -6.99 3.54 -6.23
C VAL A 26 -6.80 5.03 -6.50
N SER A 27 -6.90 5.46 -7.75
CA SER A 27 -6.70 6.86 -8.13
C SER A 27 -7.70 7.81 -7.45
N LYS A 28 -8.96 7.38 -7.30
CA LYS A 28 -9.98 8.16 -6.59
C LYS A 28 -9.73 8.25 -5.09
N LEU A 29 -9.27 7.15 -4.47
CA LEU A 29 -8.88 7.15 -3.07
C LEU A 29 -7.68 8.07 -2.82
N GLU A 30 -6.68 8.04 -3.69
CA GLU A 30 -5.53 8.95 -3.59
C GLU A 30 -5.93 10.41 -3.73
N GLN A 31 -6.84 10.73 -4.65
CA GLN A 31 -7.41 12.07 -4.77
C GLN A 31 -8.15 12.49 -3.50
N HIS A 32 -8.91 11.58 -2.87
CA HIS A 32 -9.61 11.84 -1.62
C HIS A 32 -8.64 12.04 -0.44
N PHE A 33 -7.64 11.16 -0.29
CA PHE A 33 -6.62 11.29 0.76
C PHE A 33 -5.79 12.57 0.61
N GLY A 34 -5.53 13.04 -0.61
CA GLY A 34 -4.87 14.31 -0.86
C GLY A 34 -5.73 15.56 -0.60
N GLY A 35 -7.06 15.43 -0.68
CA GLY A 35 -8.01 16.53 -0.45
C GLY A 35 -8.64 16.56 0.95
N CYS A 36 -8.45 15.51 1.74
CA CYS A 36 -9.19 15.30 2.98
C CYS A 36 -8.25 14.92 4.14
N ALA A 37 -7.81 15.93 4.90
CA ALA A 37 -6.98 15.78 6.09
C ALA A 37 -7.48 14.72 7.10
N PRO A 38 -8.78 14.62 7.45
CA PRO A 38 -9.21 13.60 8.41
C PRO A 38 -9.07 12.16 7.88
N CYS A 39 -9.22 11.95 6.57
CA CYS A 39 -9.00 10.64 5.96
C CYS A 39 -7.52 10.28 5.89
N GLU A 40 -6.65 11.25 5.64
CA GLU A 40 -5.20 11.04 5.67
C GLU A 40 -4.72 10.65 7.08
N GLU A 41 -5.18 11.36 8.11
CA GLU A 41 -4.86 11.05 9.51
C GLU A 41 -5.41 9.68 9.92
N PHE A 42 -6.62 9.33 9.48
CA PHE A 42 -7.18 8.00 9.69
C PHE A 42 -6.32 6.91 9.01
N LEU A 43 -5.86 7.14 7.78
CA LEU A 43 -5.00 6.22 7.06
C LEU A 43 -3.63 6.05 7.75
N LYS A 44 -3.06 7.12 8.32
CA LYS A 44 -1.83 7.04 9.13
C LYS A 44 -2.03 6.23 10.41
N ALA A 45 -3.09 6.52 11.16
CA ALA A 45 -3.45 5.78 12.37
C ALA A 45 -3.72 4.30 12.05
N TYR A 46 -4.50 4.03 11.01
CA TYR A 46 -4.82 2.69 10.56
C TYR A 46 -3.61 1.95 9.99
N ARG A 47 -2.61 2.60 9.41
CA ARG A 47 -1.33 1.96 9.06
C ARG A 47 -0.52 1.63 10.30
N ALA A 48 -0.57 2.46 11.34
CA ALA A 48 0.20 2.27 12.58
C ALA A 48 -0.26 1.06 13.40
N THR A 49 -1.57 0.78 13.47
CA THR A 49 -2.13 -0.31 14.30
C THR A 49 -1.74 -1.73 13.84
N PRO A 50 -1.88 -2.10 12.55
CA PRO A 50 -1.43 -3.37 12.03
C PRO A 50 0.07 -3.39 11.77
N GLN A 51 0.84 -2.29 11.79
CA GLN A 51 2.31 -2.38 11.64
C GLN A 51 2.95 -3.31 12.67
N LEU A 52 2.39 -3.44 13.88
CA LEU A 52 2.88 -4.41 14.87
C LEU A 52 2.62 -5.86 14.41
N CYS A 53 1.44 -6.16 13.90
CA CYS A 53 1.10 -7.49 13.37
C CYS A 53 1.76 -7.77 12.01
N LYS A 54 1.77 -6.82 11.06
CA LYS A 54 2.46 -6.91 9.77
C LYS A 54 3.97 -6.92 9.93
N LYS A 55 4.61 -6.34 10.96
CA LYS A 55 6.04 -6.58 11.23
C LYS A 55 6.31 -7.95 11.84
N ALA A 56 5.36 -8.47 12.64
CA ALA A 56 5.45 -9.83 13.18
C ALA A 56 5.18 -10.90 12.10
N LEU A 57 4.32 -10.60 11.13
CA LEU A 57 3.85 -11.52 10.08
C LEU A 57 4.42 -11.22 8.68
N ALA A 58 5.16 -10.11 8.52
CA ALA A 58 6.02 -9.90 7.38
C ALA A 58 7.04 -11.01 7.44
N ALA A 59 6.80 -12.05 6.67
CA ALA A 59 7.79 -13.04 6.33
C ALA A 59 9.02 -12.25 5.89
N LYS A 60 10.03 -12.18 6.77
CA LYS A 60 11.33 -11.62 6.41
C LYS A 60 11.74 -12.37 5.17
N MET A 61 11.78 -11.69 4.03
CA MET A 61 12.27 -12.29 2.80
C MET A 61 13.61 -12.95 3.12
N PRO A 62 13.77 -14.27 2.90
CA PRO A 62 15.01 -14.95 3.18
C PRO A 62 16.16 -14.22 2.47
N GLN A 63 17.27 -13.99 3.17
CA GLN A 63 18.41 -13.24 2.63
C GLN A 63 18.85 -13.78 1.25
N ALA A 64 18.82 -15.10 1.06
CA ALA A 64 19.12 -15.76 -0.21
C ALA A 64 18.22 -15.31 -1.38
N MET A 65 16.93 -15.02 -1.13
CA MET A 65 16.00 -14.48 -2.12
C MET A 65 16.30 -13.00 -2.42
N ALA A 66 16.60 -12.21 -1.39
CA ALA A 66 16.96 -10.80 -1.55
C ALA A 66 18.27 -10.63 -2.35
N ASP A 67 19.26 -11.49 -2.10
CA ASP A 67 20.54 -11.51 -2.82
C ASP A 67 20.35 -11.91 -4.28
N SER A 68 19.54 -12.96 -4.54
CA SER A 68 19.22 -13.41 -5.90
C SER A 68 18.47 -12.32 -6.70
N LEU A 69 17.50 -11.66 -6.07
CA LEU A 69 16.75 -10.56 -6.69
C LEU A 69 17.65 -9.36 -6.98
N THR A 70 18.52 -8.99 -6.03
CA THR A 70 19.49 -7.89 -6.21
C THR A 70 20.48 -8.20 -7.33
N GLY A 71 20.95 -9.44 -7.43
CA GLY A 71 21.81 -9.89 -8.54
C GLY A 71 21.13 -9.77 -9.90
N PHE A 72 19.87 -10.21 -9.99
CA PHE A 72 19.06 -10.10 -11.20
C PHE A 72 18.81 -8.64 -11.61
N LEU A 73 18.39 -7.79 -10.67
CA LEU A 73 18.12 -6.37 -10.93
C LEU A 73 19.39 -5.61 -11.35
N ARG A 74 20.55 -5.89 -10.72
CA ARG A 74 21.83 -5.31 -11.17
C ARG A 74 22.21 -5.77 -12.58
N GLY A 75 21.96 -7.03 -12.93
CA GLY A 75 22.18 -7.54 -14.29
C GLY A 75 21.27 -6.89 -15.33
N ALA A 76 20.01 -6.62 -14.97
CA ALA A 76 19.03 -5.97 -15.83
C ALA A 76 19.33 -4.47 -16.03
N LEU A 77 19.72 -3.75 -14.97
CA LEU A 77 20.02 -2.31 -15.04
C LEU A 77 21.34 -1.99 -15.76
N LYS A 78 22.29 -2.92 -15.80
CA LYS A 78 23.57 -2.75 -16.50
C LYS A 78 23.46 -2.91 -18.02
N LYS A 79 22.27 -3.25 -18.53
CA LYS A 79 21.99 -3.54 -19.93
C LYS A 79 21.23 -2.40 -20.65
N SER A 80 21.04 -1.25 -20.00
CA SER A 80 20.55 -0.01 -20.61
C SER A 80 21.67 0.98 -20.89
#